data_AF-A0A645AZ48-F1
#
_entry.id   AF-A0A645AZ48-F1
#
_cell.length_a   1.000
_cell.length_b   1.000
_cell.length_c   1.000
_cell.angle_alpha   90.00
_cell.angle_beta   90.00
_cell.angle_gamma   90.00
#
_symmetry.space_group_name_H-M   'P 1'
#
loop_
_entity.id
_entity.type
_entity.pdbx_description
1 polymer ?
#
loop_
_entity_poly.entity_id
_entity_poly.type
_entity_poly.pdbx_seq_one_letter_code
_entity_poly.pdbx_strand_id
1 'polypeptide(L)'
;MWVDCLDRNIFIKSLYREVPHLKDIRINGLSIKDEGNRVTLGFDMPYYAEFPPQKWSGLGYRLIFVEVDLFGIKELAIKSSKNTYRGDILIEKDDNHILNVKIEGAVNATIQAECGLIQRVSAY
;
A
#
# COMPACT_ATOMS: atom_id res chain seq x y z
N MET A 1 -8.79 9.59 3.31
CA MET A 1 -7.35 9.24 3.20
C MET A 1 -7.22 7.89 2.51
N TRP A 2 -6.05 7.53 1.97
CA TRP A 2 -5.87 6.27 1.21
C TRP A 2 -6.35 5.02 1.96
N VAL A 3 -6.18 4.99 3.29
CA VAL A 3 -6.61 3.88 4.15
C VAL A 3 -8.11 3.69 4.20
N ASP A 4 -8.90 4.76 3.99
CA ASP A 4 -10.36 4.71 4.03
C ASP A 4 -10.94 4.04 2.78
N CYS A 5 -10.15 3.99 1.71
CA CYS A 5 -10.50 3.28 0.49
C CYS A 5 -10.33 1.76 0.61
N LEU A 6 -9.65 1.28 1.66
CA LEU A 6 -9.28 -0.12 1.86
C LEU A 6 -9.96 -0.73 3.09
N ASP A 7 -10.33 -1.99 2.98
CA ASP A 7 -10.83 -2.77 4.12
C ASP A 7 -9.71 -3.14 5.10
N ARG A 8 -10.11 -3.53 6.31
CA ARG A 8 -9.21 -3.92 7.42
C ARG A 8 -8.20 -2.83 7.81
N ASN A 9 -8.57 -1.57 7.62
CA ASN A 9 -7.72 -0.41 7.91
C ASN A 9 -7.55 -0.04 9.39
N ILE A 10 -8.33 -0.65 10.28
CA ILE A 10 -8.36 -0.30 11.71
C ILE A 10 -6.97 -0.39 12.34
N PHE A 11 -6.21 -1.44 12.01
CA PHE A 11 -4.89 -1.61 12.59
C PHE A 11 -3.92 -0.50 12.16
N ILE A 12 -3.84 -0.16 10.87
CA ILE A 12 -3.01 0.97 10.42
C ILE A 12 -3.44 2.27 11.08
N LYS A 13 -4.75 2.55 11.15
CA LYS A 13 -5.27 3.76 11.80
C LYS A 13 -4.89 3.84 13.28
N SER A 14 -4.76 2.70 13.97
CA SER A 14 -4.34 2.69 15.37
C SER A 14 -2.85 3.03 15.58
N LEU A 15 -2.02 2.93 14.53
CA LEU A 15 -0.57 3.16 14.62
C LEU A 15 -0.18 4.63 14.53
N TYR A 16 -1.06 5.49 14.00
CA TYR A 16 -0.76 6.89 13.70
C TYR A 16 -1.88 7.79 14.21
N ARG A 17 -1.55 9.00 14.67
CA ARG A 17 -2.56 10.02 14.95
C ARG A 17 -3.24 10.46 13.65
N GLU A 18 -2.43 10.61 12.60
CA GLU A 18 -2.84 10.88 11.24
C GLU A 18 -2.05 9.97 10.31
N VAL A 19 -2.73 9.18 9.47
CA VAL A 19 -2.03 8.21 8.61
C VAL A 19 -1.26 8.96 7.52
N PRO A 20 0.07 8.77 7.39
CA PRO A 20 0.85 9.58 6.46
C PRO A 20 0.51 9.28 4.99
N HIS A 21 0.68 10.30 4.16
CA HIS A 21 0.65 10.16 2.71
C HIS A 21 1.81 9.29 2.23
N LEU A 22 1.56 8.47 1.20
CA LEU A 22 2.54 7.56 0.63
C LEU A 22 3.41 8.30 -0.39
N LYS A 23 4.39 9.07 0.10
CA LYS A 23 5.29 9.93 -0.69
C LYS A 23 6.75 9.51 -0.53
N ASP A 24 7.47 9.40 -1.65
CA ASP A 24 8.86 8.90 -1.76
C ASP A 24 9.14 7.65 -0.90
N ILE A 25 8.24 6.68 -0.97
CA ILE A 25 8.33 5.44 -0.20
C ILE A 25 8.96 4.32 -1.02
N ARG A 26 9.48 3.31 -0.31
CA ARG A 26 9.98 2.09 -0.92
C ARG A 26 8.80 1.20 -1.31
N ILE A 27 8.74 0.84 -2.59
CA ILE A 27 7.87 -0.19 -3.14
C ILE A 27 8.61 -1.52 -3.04
N ASN A 28 8.14 -2.43 -2.19
CA ASN A 28 8.77 -3.73 -1.99
C ASN A 28 8.40 -4.72 -3.10
N GLY A 29 7.23 -4.56 -3.71
CA GLY A 29 6.86 -5.32 -4.90
C GLY A 29 5.41 -5.16 -5.34
N LEU A 30 5.17 -5.48 -6.62
CA LEU A 30 3.86 -5.78 -7.17
C LEU A 30 3.86 -7.24 -7.64
N SER A 31 2.79 -7.97 -7.33
CA SER A 31 2.60 -9.35 -7.78
C SER A 31 1.20 -9.54 -8.34
N ILE A 32 1.11 -10.05 -9.56
CA ILE A 32 -0.14 -10.49 -10.17
C ILE A 32 -0.40 -11.93 -9.71
N LYS A 33 -1.60 -12.19 -9.19
CA LYS A 33 -2.04 -13.46 -8.64
C LYS A 33 -3.41 -13.83 -9.19
N ASP A 34 -3.81 -15.08 -8.96
CA ASP A 34 -5.15 -15.60 -9.26
C ASP A 34 -5.58 -15.28 -10.71
N GLU A 35 -4.71 -15.66 -11.65
CA GLU A 35 -4.94 -15.47 -13.10
C GLU A 35 -5.16 -14.01 -13.54
N GLY A 36 -4.65 -13.05 -12.76
CA GLY A 36 -4.79 -11.62 -13.05
C GLY A 36 -5.90 -10.95 -12.27
N ASN A 37 -6.75 -11.69 -11.56
CA ASN A 37 -7.87 -11.13 -10.81
C ASN A 37 -7.45 -10.53 -9.45
N ARG A 38 -6.19 -10.73 -9.04
CA ARG A 38 -5.63 -10.11 -7.84
C ARG A 38 -4.27 -9.47 -8.12
N VAL A 39 -4.05 -8.29 -7.55
CA VAL A 39 -2.73 -7.66 -7.46
C VAL A 39 -2.38 -7.43 -6.00
N THR A 40 -1.24 -7.96 -5.56
CA THR A 40 -0.64 -7.67 -4.26
C THR A 40 0.39 -6.54 -4.41
N LEU A 41 0.26 -5.49 -3.61
CA LEU A 41 1.16 -4.35 -3.51
C LEU A 41 1.77 -4.30 -2.11
N GLY A 42 3.11 -4.39 -2.04
CA GLY A 42 3.86 -4.25 -0.79
C GLY A 42 4.69 -2.97 -0.78
N PHE A 43 4.67 -2.22 0.32
CA PHE A 43 5.45 -1.00 0.49
C PHE A 43 5.80 -0.72 1.96
N ASP A 44 6.83 0.08 2.16
CA ASP A 44 7.21 0.59 3.48
C ASP A 44 6.50 1.92 3.77
N MET A 45 6.03 2.09 5.00
CA MET A 45 5.47 3.36 5.47
C MET A 45 6.56 4.44 5.53
N PRO A 46 6.23 5.71 5.23
CA PRO A 46 7.21 6.80 5.17
C PRO A 46 7.80 7.14 6.55
N TYR A 47 7.03 6.91 7.62
CA TYR A 47 7.43 7.14 9.00
C TYR A 47 7.10 5.91 9.84
N TYR A 48 7.87 5.71 10.92
CA TYR A 48 7.52 4.71 11.92
C TYR A 48 6.25 5.12 12.69
N ALA A 49 5.57 4.14 13.28
CA ALA A 49 4.33 4.37 14.03
C ALA A 49 4.59 5.28 15.25
N GLU A 50 3.63 6.17 15.52
CA GLU A 50 3.56 6.93 16.76
C GLU A 50 3.09 6.04 17.93
N PHE A 51 2.22 5.07 17.63
CA PHE A 51 1.65 4.13 18.58
C PHE A 51 1.94 2.67 18.19
N PRO A 52 3.22 2.26 18.12
CA PRO A 52 3.57 0.89 17.77
C PRO A 52 3.11 -0.08 18.88
N PRO A 53 2.73 -1.33 18.53
CA PRO A 53 2.57 -2.41 19.51
C PRO A 53 3.83 -2.58 20.35
N GLN A 54 3.65 -2.91 21.64
CA GLN A 54 4.75 -3.07 22.59
C GLN A 54 5.81 -4.08 22.11
N LYS A 55 5.37 -5.14 21.42
CA LYS A 55 6.27 -6.14 20.81
C LYS A 55 7.27 -5.52 19.82
N TRP A 56 6.85 -4.56 19.00
CA TRP A 56 7.73 -3.93 18.01
C TRP A 56 8.71 -2.98 18.67
N SER A 57 8.24 -2.22 19.66
CA SER A 57 9.07 -1.31 20.45
C SER A 57 10.19 -2.05 21.19
N GLY A 58 9.88 -3.19 21.81
CA GLY A 58 10.86 -4.00 22.54
C GLY A 58 11.93 -4.67 21.66
N LEU A 59 11.68 -4.76 20.35
CA LEU A 59 12.62 -5.36 19.38
C LEU A 59 13.45 -4.30 18.64
N GLY A 60 13.20 -3.01 18.88
CA GLY A 60 13.94 -1.91 18.25
C GLY A 60 13.65 -1.72 16.76
N TYR A 61 12.51 -2.21 16.26
CA TYR A 61 12.07 -2.05 14.88
C TYR A 61 11.86 -0.58 14.52
N ARG A 62 12.11 -0.23 13.25
CA ARG A 62 12.12 1.17 12.77
C ARG A 62 11.36 1.39 11.47
N LEU A 63 10.96 0.31 10.80
CA LEU A 63 10.17 0.40 9.58
C LEU A 63 8.88 -0.39 9.75
N ILE A 64 7.83 0.05 9.05
CA ILE A 64 6.55 -0.63 8.98
C ILE A 64 6.30 -0.99 7.53
N PHE A 65 6.09 -2.27 7.29
CA PHE A 65 5.70 -2.82 6.01
C PHE A 65 4.20 -3.00 5.97
N VAL A 66 3.60 -2.62 4.85
CA VAL A 66 2.19 -2.81 4.54
C VAL A 66 2.06 -3.59 3.23
N GLU A 67 1.18 -4.58 3.25
CA GLU A 67 0.76 -5.35 2.10
C GLU A 67 -0.73 -5.14 1.87
N VAL A 68 -1.08 -4.76 0.64
CA VAL A 68 -2.45 -4.54 0.19
C VAL A 68 -2.75 -5.52 -0.93
N ASP A 69 -3.87 -6.23 -0.83
CA ASP A 69 -4.41 -7.02 -1.93
C ASP A 69 -5.56 -6.24 -2.59
N LEU A 70 -5.53 -6.16 -3.93
CA LEU A 70 -6.55 -5.56 -4.78
C LEU A 70 -7.25 -6.68 -5.56
N PHE A 71 -8.57 -6.67 -5.64
CA PHE A 71 -9.38 -7.74 -6.24
C PHE A 71 -10.34 -7.21 -7.30
N GLY A 72 -10.74 -8.08 -8.24
CA GLY A 72 -11.63 -7.68 -9.33
C GLY A 72 -10.91 -6.69 -10.25
N ILE A 73 -9.72 -7.07 -10.70
CA ILE A 73 -8.87 -6.19 -11.51
C ILE A 73 -9.56 -5.91 -12.85
N LYS A 74 -9.79 -4.63 -13.14
CA LYS A 74 -10.38 -4.12 -14.38
C LYS A 74 -9.32 -3.62 -15.35
N GLU A 75 -8.28 -2.98 -14.81
CA GLU A 75 -7.16 -2.47 -15.58
C GLU A 75 -5.87 -2.63 -14.76
N LEU A 76 -4.80 -3.03 -15.44
CA LEU A 76 -3.46 -3.08 -14.87
C LEU A 76 -2.43 -2.67 -15.93
N ALA A 77 -1.68 -1.61 -15.64
CA ALA A 77 -0.53 -1.19 -16.42
C ALA A 77 0.67 -1.03 -15.49
N ILE A 78 1.82 -1.59 -15.85
CA ILE A 78 3.07 -1.48 -15.08
C ILE A 78 4.21 -1.13 -16.04
N LYS A 79 4.98 -0.10 -15.69
CA LYS A 79 6.17 0.33 -16.42
C LYS A 79 7.30 0.61 -15.44
N SER A 80 8.42 -0.09 -15.60
CA SER A 80 9.63 0.19 -14.83
C SER A 80 10.57 1.14 -15.60
N SER A 81 11.23 2.03 -14.87
CA SER A 81 12.19 2.99 -15.43
C SER A 81 13.55 2.97 -14.71
N LYS A 82 13.57 2.64 -13.42
CA LYS A 82 14.77 2.60 -12.57
C LYS A 82 14.65 1.46 -11.56
N ASN A 83 15.78 1.01 -11.01
CA ASN A 83 15.86 -0.06 -10.02
C ASN A 83 15.94 0.44 -8.56
N THR A 84 15.60 1.71 -8.29
CA THR A 84 15.56 2.24 -6.92
C THR A 84 14.29 1.82 -6.17
N TYR A 85 13.25 1.41 -6.91
CA TYR A 85 11.93 1.00 -6.38
C TYR A 85 11.31 2.00 -5.41
N ARG A 86 11.58 3.30 -5.57
CA ARG A 86 10.91 4.36 -4.81
C ARG A 86 9.87 5.07 -5.66
N GLY A 87 8.81 5.51 -5.01
CA GLY A 87 7.74 6.26 -5.66
C GLY A 87 6.68 6.73 -4.69
N ASP A 88 5.75 7.49 -5.25
CA ASP A 88 4.53 7.92 -4.61
C ASP A 88 3.43 6.91 -4.91
N ILE A 89 2.53 6.68 -3.94
CA ILE A 89 1.32 5.88 -4.14
C ILE A 89 0.10 6.75 -3.85
N LEU A 90 -0.83 6.80 -4.79
CA LEU A 90 -2.15 7.39 -4.63
C LEU A 90 -3.18 6.26 -4.68
N ILE A 91 -4.09 6.24 -3.71
CA ILE A 91 -5.20 5.27 -3.64
C ILE A 91 -6.46 6.05 -3.36
N GLU A 92 -7.42 5.98 -4.27
CA GLU A 92 -8.67 6.72 -4.22
C GLU A 92 -9.82 5.84 -4.75
N LYS A 93 -11.05 6.16 -4.35
CA LYS A 93 -12.25 5.60 -4.99
C LYS A 93 -12.89 6.68 -5.84
N ASP A 94 -13.30 6.33 -7.05
CA ASP A 94 -14.08 7.22 -7.89
C ASP A 94 -15.57 7.24 -7.51
N ASP A 95 -16.35 8.05 -8.22
CA ASP A 95 -17.80 8.20 -8.00
C ASP A 95 -18.58 6.89 -8.24
N ASN A 96 -18.00 5.94 -8.98
CA ASN A 96 -18.56 4.61 -9.23
C ASN A 96 -18.07 3.56 -8.21
N HIS A 97 -17.41 4.01 -7.14
CA HIS A 97 -16.79 3.18 -6.11
C HIS A 97 -15.67 2.25 -6.61
N ILE A 98 -15.11 2.50 -7.80
CA ILE A 98 -13.96 1.75 -8.30
C ILE A 98 -12.70 2.25 -7.61
N LEU A 99 -11.90 1.32 -7.12
CA LEU A 99 -10.63 1.60 -6.48
C LEU A 99 -9.57 1.86 -7.55
N ASN A 100 -8.99 3.05 -7.52
CA ASN A 100 -7.93 3.49 -8.40
C ASN A 100 -6.63 3.59 -7.59
N VAL A 101 -5.60 2.84 -8.01
CA VAL A 101 -4.25 2.90 -7.44
C VAL A 101 -3.29 3.38 -8.50
N LYS A 102 -2.58 4.46 -8.20
CA LYS A 102 -1.53 5.01 -9.06
C LYS A 102 -0.20 5.01 -8.32
N ILE A 103 0.85 4.55 -8.99
CA ILE A 103 2.23 4.62 -8.50
C ILE A 103 3.02 5.46 -9.47
N GLU A 104 3.75 6.46 -8.98
CA GLU A 104 4.59 7.34 -9.77
C GLU A 104 6.01 7.38 -9.22
N GLY A 105 7.01 7.13 -10.08
CA GLY A 105 8.42 7.11 -9.65
C GLY A 105 9.26 6.12 -10.46
N ALA A 106 10.07 5.33 -9.76
CA ALA A 106 10.93 4.32 -10.37
C ALA A 106 10.13 3.22 -11.09
N VAL A 107 9.00 2.84 -10.49
CA VAL A 107 7.95 2.00 -11.09
C VAL A 107 6.71 2.88 -11.23
N ASN A 108 6.17 2.96 -12.44
CA ASN A 108 4.90 3.60 -12.71
C ASN A 108 3.85 2.51 -12.88
N ALA A 109 2.75 2.60 -12.14
CA ALA A 109 1.67 1.63 -12.25
C ALA A 109 0.31 2.32 -12.16
N THR A 110 -0.65 1.80 -12.93
CA THR A 110 -2.06 2.13 -12.83
C THR A 110 -2.82 0.83 -12.60
N ILE A 111 -3.65 0.79 -11.57
CA ILE A 111 -4.47 -0.36 -11.22
C ILE A 111 -5.88 0.12 -10.96
N GLN A 112 -6.85 -0.47 -11.64
CA GLN A 112 -8.27 -0.33 -11.33
C GLN A 112 -8.81 -1.65 -10.82
N ALA A 113 -9.48 -1.61 -9.68
CA ALA A 113 -9.98 -2.78 -8.98
C ALA A 113 -11.37 -2.51 -8.38
N GLU A 114 -12.15 -3.56 -8.14
CA GLU A 114 -13.44 -3.44 -7.46
C GLU A 114 -13.28 -3.12 -5.97
N CYS A 115 -12.29 -3.74 -5.32
CA CYS A 115 -12.01 -3.50 -3.92
C CYS A 115 -10.54 -3.76 -3.58
N GLY A 116 -10.15 -3.35 -2.37
CA GLY A 116 -8.83 -3.58 -1.83
C GLY A 116 -8.87 -3.69 -0.32
N LEU A 117 -7.95 -4.47 0.24
CA LEU A 117 -7.86 -4.70 1.68
C LEU A 117 -6.41 -4.73 2.13
N ILE A 118 -6.17 -4.26 3.35
CA ILE A 118 -4.87 -4.40 4.00
C ILE A 118 -4.71 -5.86 4.45
N GLN A 119 -3.85 -6.58 3.74
CA GLN A 119 -3.63 -8.01 3.92
C GLN A 119 -2.68 -8.28 5.10
N ARG A 120 -1.64 -7.46 5.23
CA ARG A 120 -0.64 -7.60 6.28
C ARG A 120 -0.03 -6.25 6.66
N VAL A 121 0.24 -6.10 7.95
CA VAL A 121 1.04 -5.02 8.50
C VAL A 121 2.05 -5.63 9.46
N SER A 122 3.33 -5.31 9.27
CA SER A 122 4.42 -5.82 10.10
C SER A 122 5.50 -4.76 10.29
N ALA A 123 6.39 -4.96 11.25
CA ALA A 123 7.55 -4.08 11.45
C ALA A 123 8.85 -4.88 11.49
N TYR A 124 9.96 -4.20 11.16
CA TYR A 124 11.31 -4.73 11.23
C TYR A 124 12.34 -3.60 11.48
#